data_AF-A0A1Q2L2T9-F1
#
_entry.id   AF-A0A1Q2L2T9-F1
#
_cell.length_a   1.000
_cell.length_b   1.000
_cell.length_c   1.000
_cell.angle_alpha   90.00
_cell.angle_beta   90.00
_cell.angle_gamma   90.00
#
_symmetry.space_group_name_H-M   'P 1'
#
loop_
_entity.id
_entity.type
_entity.pdbx_description
1 polymer ?
#
loop_
_entity_poly.entity_id
_entity_poly.type
_entity_poly.pdbx_seq_one_letter_code
_entity_poly.pdbx_strand_id
1 'polypeptide(L)'
;MNHYLLSLGGSFAEIRQVLNLTQDDLANLIGVSRPTIVKIEQDPSRLTKTVAYAFFVAISYELQKRIEEVEKIDPEQYKDPESIYPFANKIKGASVLSTGAIVTISGLATGALLPGIGLAFAAAAGLKYASLKQKMKDDLRGKVELEKWDENKARIIIEEVKKKLSEDRKRVTSYFQIGDLNTVCFVKKVKESEQVYDKSTDAT
;
A
#
# COMPACT_ATOMS: atom_id res chain seq x y z
N MET A 1 -9.48 23.39 17.02
CA MET A 1 -9.17 22.63 15.77
C MET A 1 -9.64 21.20 15.96
N ASN A 2 -10.25 20.58 14.95
CA ASN A 2 -10.79 19.22 15.07
C ASN A 2 -9.65 18.23 15.40
N HIS A 3 -9.67 17.64 16.61
CA HIS A 3 -8.64 16.72 17.10
C HIS A 3 -8.47 15.48 16.21
N TYR A 4 -9.56 15.01 15.60
CA TYR A 4 -9.50 13.89 14.68
C TYR A 4 -8.77 14.25 13.39
N LEU A 5 -9.05 15.42 12.81
CA LEU A 5 -8.31 15.88 11.62
C LEU A 5 -6.82 16.09 11.90
N LEU A 6 -6.47 16.58 13.09
CA LEU A 6 -5.07 16.71 13.49
C LEU A 6 -4.39 15.34 13.60
N SER A 7 -5.06 14.36 14.21
CA SER A 7 -4.58 12.98 14.30
C SER A 7 -4.43 12.34 12.92
N LEU A 8 -5.39 12.56 12.02
CA LEU A 8 -5.37 12.05 10.66
C LEU A 8 -4.27 12.70 9.83
N GLY A 9 -4.07 14.01 9.97
CA GLY A 9 -2.96 14.74 9.35
C GLY A 9 -1.61 14.20 9.81
N GLY A 10 -1.50 13.79 11.07
CA GLY A 10 -0.29 13.16 11.62
C GLY A 10 -0.01 11.75 11.09
N SER A 11 -0.98 11.11 10.41
CA SER A 11 -0.83 9.80 9.76
C SER A 11 -0.80 9.89 8.22
N PHE A 12 -0.78 11.11 7.67
CA PHE A 12 -1.02 11.36 6.25
C PHE A 12 0.08 10.76 5.37
N ALA A 13 1.34 10.92 5.78
CA ALA A 13 2.50 10.37 5.07
C ALA A 13 2.51 8.84 5.13
N GLU A 14 2.15 8.26 6.28
CA GLU A 14 2.12 6.83 6.52
C GLU A 14 1.06 6.15 5.65
N ILE A 15 -0.16 6.69 5.60
CA ILE A 15 -1.23 6.18 4.74
C ILE A 15 -0.79 6.21 3.27
N ARG A 16 -0.20 7.32 2.83
CA ARG A 16 0.34 7.46 1.47
C ARG A 16 1.39 6.39 1.17
N GLN A 17 2.30 6.15 2.11
CA GLN A 17 3.37 5.16 1.99
C GLN A 17 2.86 3.72 2.01
N VAL A 18 1.78 3.41 2.73
CA VAL A 18 1.14 2.08 2.69
C VAL A 18 0.75 1.73 1.25
N LEU A 19 0.23 2.70 0.50
CA LEU A 19 -0.09 2.53 -0.91
C LEU A 19 1.08 2.81 -1.87
N ASN A 20 2.28 3.11 -1.35
CA ASN A 20 3.46 3.49 -2.14
C ASN A 20 3.18 4.63 -3.13
N LEU A 21 2.33 5.57 -2.75
CA LEU A 21 2.03 6.76 -3.56
C LEU A 21 3.13 7.81 -3.30
N THR A 22 3.61 8.47 -4.34
CA THR A 22 4.43 9.67 -4.16
C THR A 22 3.54 10.85 -3.74
N GLN A 23 4.16 11.94 -3.26
CA GLN A 23 3.42 13.17 -2.97
C GLN A 23 2.71 13.71 -4.22
N ASP A 24 3.30 13.52 -5.42
CA ASP A 24 2.71 13.92 -6.69
C ASP A 24 1.52 13.03 -7.06
N ASP A 25 1.64 11.70 -6.91
CA ASP A 25 0.54 10.78 -7.17
C ASP A 25 -0.68 11.12 -6.31
N LEU A 26 -0.45 11.35 -5.01
CA LEU A 26 -1.52 11.68 -4.09
C LEU A 26 -2.13 13.05 -4.41
N ALA A 27 -1.31 14.04 -4.72
CA ALA A 27 -1.77 15.38 -5.11
C ALA A 27 -2.72 15.32 -6.31
N ASN A 28 -2.33 14.56 -7.35
CA ASN A 28 -3.14 14.34 -8.53
C ASN A 28 -4.45 13.60 -8.21
N LEU A 29 -4.41 12.56 -7.37
CA LEU A 29 -5.58 11.78 -6.99
C LEU A 29 -6.64 12.59 -6.23
N ILE A 30 -6.21 13.49 -5.34
CA ILE A 30 -7.13 14.28 -4.50
C ILE A 30 -7.41 15.68 -5.08
N GLY A 31 -6.83 16.01 -6.24
CA GLY A 31 -7.08 17.27 -6.95
C GLY A 31 -6.46 18.51 -6.28
N VAL A 32 -5.26 18.38 -5.72
CA VAL A 32 -4.53 19.50 -5.08
C VAL A 32 -3.12 19.63 -5.63
N SER A 33 -2.42 20.71 -5.26
CA SER A 33 -1.01 20.87 -5.60
C SER A 33 -0.10 19.99 -4.71
N ARG A 34 1.02 19.50 -5.23
CA ARG A 34 2.04 18.80 -4.43
C ARG A 34 2.51 19.61 -3.20
N PRO A 35 2.72 20.95 -3.27
CA PRO A 35 2.98 21.76 -2.07
C PRO A 35 1.91 21.65 -0.98
N THR A 36 0.64 21.42 -1.32
CA THR A 36 -0.43 21.19 -0.34
C THR A 36 -0.17 19.91 0.45
N ILE A 37 0.22 18.82 -0.23
CA ILE A 37 0.58 17.56 0.41
C ILE A 37 1.78 17.76 1.35
N VAL A 38 2.84 18.41 0.87
CA VAL A 38 4.04 18.71 1.67
C VAL A 38 3.69 19.49 2.93
N LYS A 39 2.83 20.52 2.82
CA LYS A 39 2.40 21.32 3.96
C LYS A 39 1.64 20.51 5.00
N ILE A 40 0.78 19.57 4.58
CA ILE A 40 0.05 18.69 5.50
C ILE A 40 1.01 17.72 6.19
N GLU A 41 1.97 17.13 5.46
CA GLU A 41 2.95 16.21 6.04
C GLU A 41 3.93 16.91 7.01
N GLN A 42 4.22 18.20 6.80
CA GLN A 42 5.05 18.99 7.70
C GLN A 42 4.26 19.56 8.89
N ASP A 43 2.99 19.89 8.67
CA ASP A 43 2.10 20.53 9.63
C ASP A 43 0.69 19.92 9.52
N PRO A 44 0.38 18.91 10.34
CA PRO A 44 -0.92 18.23 10.35
C PRO A 44 -2.13 19.15 10.53
N SER A 45 -1.94 20.36 11.09
CA SER A 45 -3.00 21.35 11.24
C SER A 45 -3.56 21.86 9.90
N ARG A 46 -2.80 21.68 8.82
CA ARG A 46 -3.18 22.10 7.46
C ARG A 46 -4.20 21.18 6.80
N LEU A 47 -4.51 20.02 7.40
CA LEU A 47 -5.52 19.12 6.87
C LEU A 47 -6.93 19.69 7.07
N THR A 48 -7.51 20.24 5.99
CA THR A 48 -8.90 20.71 5.99
C THR A 48 -9.88 19.56 5.79
N LYS A 49 -11.15 19.74 6.16
CA LYS A 49 -12.22 18.74 5.94
C LYS A 49 -12.34 18.32 4.48
N THR A 50 -12.30 19.30 3.56
CA THR A 50 -12.41 19.04 2.12
C THR A 50 -11.26 18.15 1.63
N VAL A 51 -10.04 18.45 2.05
CA VAL A 51 -8.88 17.62 1.72
C VAL A 51 -8.97 16.25 2.37
N ALA A 52 -9.45 16.16 3.62
CA ALA A 52 -9.66 14.89 4.29
C ALA A 52 -10.70 13.99 3.60
N TYR A 53 -11.80 14.56 3.09
CA TYR A 53 -12.79 13.82 2.29
C TYR A 53 -12.21 13.35 0.96
N ALA A 54 -11.54 14.22 0.21
CA ALA A 54 -10.89 13.84 -1.04
C ALA A 54 -9.83 12.76 -0.81
N PHE A 55 -9.04 12.90 0.25
CA PHE A 55 -8.05 11.92 0.68
C PHE A 55 -8.66 10.56 0.99
N PHE A 56 -9.72 10.52 1.81
CA PHE A 56 -10.40 9.27 2.12
C PHE A 56 -10.93 8.57 0.86
N VAL A 57 -11.57 9.32 -0.04
CA VAL A 57 -12.12 8.77 -1.30
C VAL A 57 -10.99 8.22 -2.18
N ALA A 58 -9.91 8.97 -2.37
CA ALA A 58 -8.77 8.55 -3.19
C ALA A 58 -8.10 7.28 -2.65
N ILE A 59 -7.83 7.23 -1.35
CA ILE A 59 -7.20 6.07 -0.69
C ILE A 59 -8.12 4.85 -0.76
N SER A 60 -9.42 5.04 -0.54
CA SER A 60 -10.40 3.95 -0.61
C SER A 60 -10.50 3.38 -2.02
N TYR A 61 -10.58 4.26 -3.03
CA TYR A 61 -10.60 3.87 -4.44
C TYR A 61 -9.33 3.12 -4.84
N GLU A 62 -8.15 3.66 -4.54
CA GLU A 62 -6.88 3.07 -4.95
C GLU A 62 -6.69 1.67 -4.35
N LEU A 63 -7.06 1.49 -3.08
CA LEU A 63 -6.97 0.18 -2.43
C LEU A 63 -7.98 -0.82 -3.02
N GLN A 64 -9.24 -0.41 -3.21
CA GLN A 64 -10.27 -1.25 -3.80
C GLN A 64 -9.90 -1.67 -5.23
N LYS A 65 -9.41 -0.72 -6.03
CA LYS A 65 -8.92 -0.96 -7.39
C LYS A 65 -7.83 -2.03 -7.41
N ARG A 66 -6.83 -1.93 -6.52
CA ARG A 66 -5.74 -2.92 -6.44
C ARG A 66 -6.25 -4.31 -6.07
N ILE A 67 -7.17 -4.40 -5.11
CA ILE A 67 -7.80 -5.68 -4.73
C ILE A 67 -8.49 -6.30 -5.94
N GLU A 68 -9.33 -5.54 -6.64
CA GLU A 68 -10.02 -6.02 -7.84
C GLU A 68 -9.07 -6.40 -8.98
N GLU A 69 -7.98 -5.66 -9.16
CA GLU A 69 -6.97 -5.97 -10.17
C GLU A 69 -6.28 -7.30 -9.89
N VAL A 70 -5.98 -7.63 -8.62
CA VAL A 70 -5.40 -8.92 -8.23
C VAL A 70 -6.40 -10.06 -8.33
N GLU A 71 -7.67 -9.83 -7.95
CA GLU A 71 -8.74 -10.83 -8.06
C GLU A 71 -9.00 -11.25 -9.51
N LYS A 72 -8.76 -10.36 -10.47
CA LYS A 72 -8.89 -10.63 -11.90
C LYS A 72 -7.68 -11.34 -12.52
N ILE A 73 -6.62 -11.61 -11.76
CA ILE A 73 -5.44 -12.33 -12.27
C ILE A 73 -5.73 -13.83 -12.20
N ASP A 74 -5.83 -14.44 -13.38
CA ASP A 74 -5.93 -15.89 -13.54
C ASP A 74 -4.53 -16.51 -13.58
N PRO A 75 -4.13 -17.33 -12.58
CA PRO A 75 -2.82 -17.98 -12.55
C PRO A 75 -2.55 -18.88 -13.76
N GLU A 76 -3.59 -19.49 -14.35
CA GLU A 76 -3.45 -20.45 -15.46
C GLU A 76 -2.87 -19.79 -16.73
N GLN A 77 -3.07 -18.47 -16.87
CA GLN A 77 -2.50 -17.67 -17.96
C GLN A 77 -0.98 -17.49 -17.85
N TYR A 78 -0.39 -17.86 -16.71
CA TYR A 78 1.01 -17.63 -16.40
C TYR A 78 1.77 -18.94 -16.10
N LYS A 79 1.41 -20.03 -16.78
CA LYS A 79 2.07 -21.34 -16.60
C LYS A 79 3.42 -21.46 -17.31
N ASP A 80 3.66 -20.68 -18.37
CA ASP A 80 4.85 -20.79 -19.21
C ASP A 80 5.97 -19.85 -18.72
N PRO A 81 7.26 -20.23 -18.72
CA PRO A 81 8.35 -19.38 -18.23
C PRO A 81 8.42 -17.96 -18.81
N GLU A 82 8.01 -17.79 -20.08
CA GLU A 82 7.99 -16.49 -20.75
C GLU A 82 6.93 -15.53 -20.16
N SER A 83 5.91 -16.08 -19.50
CA SER A 83 4.81 -15.32 -18.89
C SER A 83 5.19 -14.59 -17.60
N ILE A 84 6.38 -14.85 -17.04
CA ILE A 84 6.87 -14.24 -15.81
C ILE A 84 6.91 -12.70 -15.88
N TYR A 85 7.30 -12.13 -17.03
CA TYR A 85 7.37 -10.68 -17.20
C TYR A 85 5.98 -10.04 -17.34
N PRO A 86 5.06 -10.57 -18.19
CA PRO A 86 3.65 -10.19 -18.16
C PRO A 86 3.03 -10.28 -16.76
N PHE A 87 3.26 -11.39 -16.04
CA PHE A 87 2.79 -11.59 -14.68
C PHE A 87 3.32 -10.50 -13.73
N ALA A 88 4.63 -10.28 -13.74
CA ALA A 88 5.27 -9.32 -12.86
C ALA A 88 4.81 -7.88 -13.14
N ASN A 89 4.56 -7.52 -14.40
CA ASN A 89 3.98 -6.23 -14.76
C ASN A 89 2.54 -6.08 -14.28
N LYS A 90 1.73 -7.14 -14.36
CA LYS A 90 0.36 -7.14 -13.86
C LYS A 90 0.31 -6.98 -12.35
N ILE A 91 1.14 -7.73 -11.62
CA ILE A 91 1.24 -7.66 -10.15
C ILE A 91 1.79 -6.31 -9.68
N LYS A 92 2.78 -5.75 -10.38
CA LYS A 92 3.33 -4.43 -10.04
C LYS A 92 2.27 -3.32 -10.09
N GLY A 93 1.31 -3.41 -11.01
CA GLY A 93 0.20 -2.44 -11.06
C GLY A 93 -0.71 -2.51 -9.82
N ALA A 94 -0.84 -3.72 -9.27
CA ALA A 94 -1.76 -4.01 -8.18
C ALA A 94 -1.10 -4.09 -6.79
N SER A 95 0.24 -4.04 -6.72
CA SER A 95 1.03 -4.25 -5.49
C SER A 95 2.32 -3.45 -5.48
N VAL A 96 2.88 -3.25 -4.29
CA VAL A 96 4.18 -2.58 -4.07
C VAL A 96 5.37 -3.50 -4.43
N LEU A 97 5.12 -4.75 -4.82
CA LEU A 97 6.18 -5.66 -5.24
C LEU A 97 6.83 -5.16 -6.53
N SER A 98 8.15 -4.97 -6.50
CA SER A 98 8.91 -4.68 -7.71
C SER A 98 9.04 -5.92 -8.60
N THR A 99 9.12 -5.71 -9.91
CA THR A 99 9.37 -6.77 -10.89
C THR A 99 10.60 -7.62 -10.52
N GLY A 100 11.65 -6.99 -9.99
CA GLY A 100 12.86 -7.70 -9.54
C GLY A 100 12.63 -8.58 -8.31
N ALA A 101 11.77 -8.16 -7.38
CA ALA A 101 11.39 -8.99 -6.23
C ALA A 101 10.61 -10.23 -6.66
N ILE A 102 9.66 -10.06 -7.59
CA ILE A 102 8.84 -11.15 -8.15
C ILE A 102 9.74 -12.18 -8.86
N VAL A 103 10.63 -11.72 -9.73
CA VAL A 103 11.56 -12.59 -10.48
C VAL A 103 12.51 -13.35 -9.55
N THR A 104 12.91 -12.73 -8.44
CA THR A 104 13.75 -13.39 -7.43
C THR A 104 12.96 -14.47 -6.66
N ILE A 105 11.72 -14.19 -6.25
CA ILE A 105 10.85 -15.15 -5.56
C ILE A 105 10.57 -16.37 -6.44
N SER A 106 10.34 -16.16 -7.74
CA SER A 106 10.10 -17.26 -8.69
C SER A 106 11.33 -18.12 -8.96
N GLY A 107 12.54 -17.57 -8.82
CA GLY A 107 13.80 -18.28 -9.05
C GLY A 107 14.21 -19.21 -7.90
N LEU A 108 13.72 -18.94 -6.68
CA LEU A 108 14.03 -19.75 -5.51
C LEU A 108 13.14 -21.00 -5.49
N ALA A 109 13.75 -22.17 -5.25
CA ALA A 109 13.02 -23.43 -5.18
C ALA A 109 11.97 -23.36 -4.05
N THR A 110 10.71 -23.62 -4.40
CA THR A 110 9.50 -23.50 -3.57
C THR A 110 9.50 -24.32 -2.27
N GLY A 111 10.53 -25.14 -2.03
CA GLY A 111 10.68 -25.94 -0.80
C GLY A 111 11.11 -25.14 0.43
N ALA A 112 11.64 -23.92 0.26
CA ALA A 112 11.76 -22.96 1.33
C ALA A 112 10.68 -21.91 1.11
N LEU A 113 9.56 -22.02 1.84
CA LEU A 113 8.62 -20.91 2.08
C LEU A 113 9.43 -19.76 2.70
N LEU A 114 10.12 -18.98 1.86
CA LEU A 114 11.15 -18.09 2.33
C LEU A 114 10.52 -16.83 2.92
N PRO A 115 11.08 -16.32 4.04
CA PRO A 115 10.90 -14.95 4.55
C PRO A 115 11.20 -13.83 3.53
N GLY A 116 11.48 -14.16 2.26
CA GLY A 116 11.88 -13.27 1.17
C GLY A 116 10.79 -12.32 0.69
N ILE A 117 9.53 -12.71 0.82
CA ILE A 117 8.40 -11.79 0.59
C ILE A 117 8.41 -10.71 1.69
N GLY A 118 8.66 -11.12 2.94
CA GLY A 118 8.91 -10.20 4.06
C GLY A 118 10.09 -9.27 3.83
N LEU A 119 11.10 -9.65 3.04
CA LEU A 119 12.26 -8.82 2.70
C LEU A 119 11.98 -7.79 1.59
N ALA A 120 11.19 -8.14 0.57
CA ALA A 120 10.71 -7.17 -0.42
C ALA A 120 9.77 -6.13 0.23
N PHE A 121 8.96 -6.57 1.20
CA PHE A 121 8.13 -5.68 2.01
C PHE A 121 8.90 -4.90 3.08
N ALA A 122 9.98 -5.45 3.65
CA ALA A 122 10.88 -4.73 4.55
C ALA A 122 11.65 -3.61 3.83
N ALA A 123 12.01 -3.80 2.55
CA ALA A 123 12.60 -2.76 1.72
C ALA A 123 11.62 -1.61 1.45
N ALA A 124 10.33 -1.90 1.27
CA ALA A 124 9.28 -0.88 1.19
C ALA A 124 9.01 -0.18 2.55
N ALA A 125 9.28 -0.86 3.67
CA ALA A 125 9.14 -0.34 5.03
C ALA A 125 10.39 0.36 5.59
N GLY A 126 11.39 0.69 4.75
CA GLY A 126 12.54 1.51 5.15
C GLY A 126 13.67 0.77 5.89
N LEU A 127 13.66 -0.56 5.94
CA LEU A 127 14.78 -1.32 6.51
C LEU A 127 15.95 -1.42 5.51
N LYS A 128 17.19 -1.22 6.03
CA LYS A 128 18.44 -0.95 5.29
C LYS A 128 18.66 -1.86 4.06
N TYR A 129 18.36 -1.31 2.89
CA TYR A 129 18.55 -1.87 1.54
C TYR A 129 19.99 -2.36 1.22
N ALA A 130 21.01 -1.82 1.90
CA ALA A 130 22.42 -2.06 1.57
C ALA A 130 22.93 -3.46 1.94
N SER A 131 22.58 -3.99 3.12
CA SER A 131 22.98 -5.35 3.54
C SER A 131 22.22 -6.45 2.79
N LEU A 132 21.03 -6.11 2.31
CA LEU A 132 20.15 -6.98 1.53
C LEU A 132 20.61 -7.10 0.07
N LYS A 133 21.03 -5.99 -0.55
CA LYS A 133 21.61 -5.99 -1.90
C LYS A 133 22.87 -6.87 -1.98
N GLN A 134 23.64 -6.93 -0.89
CA GLN A 134 24.84 -7.77 -0.80
C GLN A 134 24.48 -9.27 -0.80
N LYS A 135 23.53 -9.70 0.05
CA LYS A 135 23.05 -11.09 0.09
C LYS A 135 22.39 -11.53 -1.22
N MET A 136 21.59 -10.66 -1.83
CA MET A 136 20.97 -10.96 -3.13
C MET A 136 22.01 -11.07 -4.25
N LYS A 137 23.07 -10.25 -4.23
CA LYS A 137 24.12 -10.27 -5.26
C LYS A 137 24.98 -11.55 -5.20
N ASP A 138 25.13 -12.13 -4.01
CA ASP A 138 25.86 -13.38 -3.82
C ASP A 138 25.03 -14.61 -4.21
N ASP A 139 23.70 -14.61 -3.95
CA ASP A 139 22.79 -15.69 -4.38
C ASP A 139 22.42 -15.62 -5.88
N LEU A 140 22.28 -14.42 -6.46
CA LEU A 140 21.92 -14.22 -7.89
C LEU A 140 23.07 -14.52 -8.87
N ARG A 141 24.30 -14.71 -8.37
CA ARG A 141 25.45 -15.12 -9.21
C ARG A 141 25.39 -16.59 -9.61
N GLY A 142 24.57 -17.40 -8.95
CA GLY A 142 24.13 -18.69 -9.46
C GLY A 142 22.95 -18.45 -10.40
N LYS A 143 23.11 -18.80 -11.68
CA LYS A 143 22.08 -18.78 -12.73
C LYS A 143 20.66 -18.91 -12.15
N VAL A 144 19.86 -17.84 -12.22
CA VAL A 144 18.41 -17.97 -12.06
C VAL A 144 17.93 -18.78 -13.25
N GLU A 145 17.81 -20.09 -13.06
CA GLU A 145 17.12 -20.96 -14.00
C GLU A 145 15.65 -20.50 -14.02
N LEU A 146 15.33 -19.66 -15.00
CA LEU A 146 13.96 -19.31 -15.40
C LEU A 146 13.12 -20.57 -15.73
N GLU A 147 13.77 -21.73 -15.88
CA GLU A 147 13.18 -23.05 -16.18
C GLU A 147 12.16 -23.57 -15.14
N LYS A 148 11.98 -22.92 -13.99
CA LYS A 148 11.06 -23.40 -12.94
C LYS A 148 9.81 -22.54 -12.75
N TRP A 149 9.54 -21.54 -13.57
CA TRP A 149 8.29 -20.77 -13.45
C TRP A 149 7.11 -21.64 -13.89
N ASP A 150 6.04 -21.64 -13.08
CA ASP A 150 4.82 -22.40 -13.31
C ASP A 150 3.60 -21.72 -12.68
N GLU A 151 2.42 -22.28 -12.96
CA GLU A 151 1.14 -21.79 -12.44
C GLU A 151 1.09 -21.75 -10.90
N ASN A 152 1.71 -22.73 -10.24
CA ASN A 152 1.71 -22.82 -8.77
C ASN A 152 2.45 -21.64 -8.15
N LYS A 153 3.57 -21.21 -8.74
CA LYS A 153 4.30 -20.01 -8.30
C LYS A 153 3.49 -18.74 -8.52
N ALA A 154 2.80 -18.61 -9.66
CA ALA A 154 1.90 -17.50 -9.91
C ALA A 154 0.80 -17.42 -8.82
N ARG A 155 0.19 -18.56 -8.50
CA ARG A 155 -0.84 -18.69 -7.48
C ARG A 155 -0.34 -18.30 -6.09
N ILE A 156 0.83 -18.79 -5.67
CA ILE A 156 1.43 -18.43 -4.37
C ILE A 156 1.66 -16.91 -4.26
N ILE A 157 2.19 -16.29 -5.32
CA ILE A 157 2.46 -14.84 -5.32
C ILE A 157 1.14 -14.05 -5.26
N ILE A 158 0.12 -14.45 -6.02
CA ILE A 158 -1.20 -13.82 -5.99
C ILE A 158 -1.80 -13.88 -4.57
N GLU A 159 -1.78 -15.04 -3.93
CA GLU A 159 -2.33 -15.20 -2.57
C GLU A 159 -1.60 -14.35 -1.53
N GLU A 160 -0.27 -14.25 -1.62
CA GLU A 160 0.49 -13.40 -0.72
C GLU A 160 0.25 -11.90 -0.96
N VAL A 161 0.07 -11.50 -2.23
CA VAL A 161 -0.33 -10.12 -2.56
C VAL A 161 -1.72 -9.82 -1.99
N LYS A 162 -2.69 -10.72 -2.13
CA LYS A 162 -4.04 -10.55 -1.54
C LYS A 162 -3.96 -10.41 -0.02
N LYS A 163 -3.16 -11.25 0.64
CA LYS A 163 -2.93 -11.19 2.08
C LYS A 163 -2.37 -9.82 2.49
N LYS A 164 -1.35 -9.33 1.80
CA LYS A 164 -0.81 -7.99 2.05
C LYS A 164 -1.85 -6.90 1.81
N LEU A 165 -2.61 -6.92 0.73
CA LEU A 165 -3.65 -5.92 0.48
C LEU A 165 -4.70 -5.90 1.59
N SER A 166 -5.02 -7.06 2.16
CA SER A 166 -5.87 -7.18 3.34
C SER A 166 -5.22 -6.55 4.60
N GLU A 167 -3.93 -6.76 4.81
CA GLU A 167 -3.18 -6.12 5.90
C GLU A 167 -3.08 -4.60 5.72
N ASP A 168 -2.79 -4.14 4.50
CA ASP A 168 -2.75 -2.72 4.15
C ASP A 168 -4.13 -2.07 4.34
N ARG A 169 -5.22 -2.76 3.98
CA ARG A 169 -6.60 -2.32 4.31
C ARG A 169 -6.79 -2.12 5.80
N LYS A 170 -6.43 -3.12 6.62
CA LYS A 170 -6.55 -3.04 8.09
C LYS A 170 -5.73 -1.88 8.65
N ARG A 171 -4.50 -1.67 8.15
CA ARG A 171 -3.65 -0.55 8.56
C ARG A 171 -4.29 0.79 8.20
N VAL A 172 -4.75 0.95 6.96
CA VAL A 172 -5.41 2.19 6.51
C VAL A 172 -6.67 2.48 7.31
N THR A 173 -7.55 1.49 7.53
CA THR A 173 -8.76 1.67 8.33
C THR A 173 -8.43 2.01 9.79
N SER A 174 -7.32 1.50 10.33
CA SER A 174 -6.86 1.87 11.67
C SER A 174 -6.44 3.34 11.78
N TYR A 175 -5.74 3.89 10.78
CA TYR A 175 -5.39 5.31 10.74
C TYR A 175 -6.63 6.21 10.62
N PHE A 176 -7.62 5.78 9.82
CA PHE A 176 -8.91 6.47 9.74
C PHE A 176 -9.79 6.24 10.98
N GLN A 177 -9.43 5.32 11.88
CA GLN A 177 -10.21 4.94 13.07
C GLN A 177 -11.64 4.50 12.73
N ILE A 178 -11.78 3.73 11.66
CA ILE A 178 -13.05 3.17 11.17
C ILE A 178 -12.91 1.65 11.01
N GLY A 179 -14.03 0.92 11.07
CA GLY A 179 -14.03 -0.54 10.90
C GLY A 179 -13.88 -0.98 9.44
N ASP A 180 -14.27 -0.14 8.49
CA ASP A 180 -14.16 -0.39 7.06
C ASP A 180 -14.10 0.92 6.27
N LEU A 181 -13.64 0.87 5.01
CA LEU A 181 -13.57 1.97 4.05
C LEU A 181 -14.97 2.39 3.57
N ASN A 182 -15.77 2.87 4.51
CA ASN A 182 -17.12 3.36 4.30
C ASN A 182 -17.18 4.87 4.49
N THR A 183 -17.59 5.60 3.44
CA THR A 183 -17.68 7.06 3.45
C THR A 183 -18.60 7.60 4.54
N VAL A 184 -19.72 6.91 4.83
CA VAL A 184 -20.65 7.32 5.87
C VAL A 184 -19.99 7.24 7.25
N CYS A 185 -19.24 6.18 7.53
CA CYS A 185 -18.48 6.03 8.77
C CYS A 185 -17.42 7.13 8.92
N PHE A 186 -16.67 7.41 7.85
CA PHE A 186 -15.66 8.46 7.85
C PHE A 186 -16.27 9.86 8.11
N VAL A 187 -17.36 10.19 7.40
CA VAL A 187 -18.07 11.47 7.58
C VAL A 187 -18.61 11.62 9.00
N LYS A 188 -19.18 10.55 9.59
CA LYS A 188 -19.60 10.56 11.00
C LYS A 188 -18.44 10.88 11.93
N LYS A 189 -17.28 10.22 11.74
CA LYS A 189 -16.09 10.43 12.56
C LYS A 189 -15.58 11.88 12.50
N VAL A 190 -15.57 12.48 11.31
CA VAL A 190 -15.21 13.90 11.14
C VAL A 190 -16.20 14.82 11.84
N LYS A 191 -17.51 14.53 11.82
CA LYS A 191 -18.54 15.36 12.47
C LYS A 191 -18.60 15.22 13.99
N GLU A 192 -18.47 14.00 14.52
CA GLU A 192 -18.54 13.73 15.97
C GLU A 192 -17.42 14.43 16.75
N SER A 193 -16.25 14.53 16.13
CA SER A 193 -15.09 15.23 16.69
C SER A 193 -15.22 16.76 16.72
N GLU A 194 -16.29 17.31 16.13
CA GLU A 194 -16.63 18.74 16.20
C GLU A 194 -17.56 19.03 17.38
N GLN A 195 -18.54 18.15 17.62
CA GLN A 195 -19.53 18.32 18.68
C GLN A 195 -18.94 18.23 20.10
N VAL A 196 -17.83 17.50 20.27
CA VAL A 196 -17.10 17.44 21.53
C VAL A 196 -16.38 18.75 21.83
N TYR A 197 -16.00 19.52 20.80
CA TYR A 197 -15.32 20.79 20.96
C TYR A 197 -16.28 21.92 21.36
N ASP A 198 -17.42 22.05 20.68
CA ASP A 198 -18.39 23.13 20.96
C ASP A 198 -18.92 23.07 22.41
N LYS A 199 -19.14 21.87 22.96
CA LYS A 199 -19.59 21.70 24.35
C LYS A 199 -18.54 22.08 25.40
N SER A 200 -17.26 22.13 25.03
CA SER A 200 -16.18 22.49 25.95
C SER A 200 -15.94 24.00 26.03
N THR A 201 -16.38 24.75 25.03
CA THR A 201 -16.29 26.23 24.98
C THR A 201 -17.48 26.92 25.64
N ASP A 202 -18.63 26.25 25.74
CA ASP A 202 -19.83 26.79 26.42
C ASP A 202 -19.81 26.59 27.95
N ALA A 203 -18.79 25.94 28.50
CA ALA A 203 -18.64 25.64 29.93
C ALA A 203 -17.61 26.54 30.65
N THR A 204 -17.19 27.64 30.02
CA THR A 204 -16.26 28.66 30.56
C THR A 204 -16.91 30.03 30.53
#